data_AF-A0A353R6L2-F1
#
_entry.id   AF-A0A353R6L2-F1
#
_cell.length_a   1.000
_cell.length_b   1.000
_cell.length_c   1.000
_cell.angle_alpha   90.00
_cell.angle_beta   90.00
_cell.angle_gamma   90.00
#
_symmetry.space_group_name_H-M   'P 1'
#
loop_
_entity.id
_entity.type
_entity.pdbx_description
1 polymer ?
#
loop_
_entity_poly.entity_id
_entity_poly.type
_entity_poly.pdbx_seq_one_letter_code
_entity_poly.pdbx_strand_id
1 'polypeptide(L)'
;MTTTRKTSDFRIGCHLSASEGYLSMAKSAVQIGANTFQFFTRNPRGGTAKPIDPKDVTAFLDYSRLNDIGPILAHASYTMNLCAAEERIRDFAVNILIDDLYRMEFTPGNLY
;
A
#
# COMPACT_ATOMS: atom_id res chain seq x y z
N MET A 1 -30.63 3.05 -8.69
CA MET A 1 -30.67 2.02 -7.64
C MET A 1 -29.29 1.95 -6.99
N THR A 2 -29.09 2.65 -5.88
CA THR A 2 -27.87 2.58 -5.07
C THR A 2 -27.98 1.34 -4.18
N THR A 3 -27.40 0.23 -4.62
CA THR A 3 -27.15 -0.92 -3.75
C THR A 3 -26.16 -0.48 -2.68
N THR A 4 -26.63 -0.21 -1.48
CA THR A 4 -25.82 -0.09 -0.28
C THR A 4 -25.10 -1.44 -0.09
N ARG A 5 -23.81 -1.49 -0.44
CA ARG A 5 -22.98 -2.67 -0.19
C ARG A 5 -22.93 -2.85 1.33
N LYS A 6 -23.48 -3.96 1.84
CA LYS A 6 -23.25 -4.38 3.23
C LYS A 6 -21.74 -4.51 3.42
N THR A 7 -21.19 -3.84 4.44
CA THR A 7 -19.83 -4.07 4.91
C THR A 7 -19.69 -5.56 5.24
N SER A 8 -18.76 -6.26 4.58
CA SER A 8 -18.56 -7.69 4.82
C SER A 8 -17.66 -7.90 6.03
N ASP A 9 -17.96 -8.93 6.83
CA ASP A 9 -17.15 -9.29 8.00
C ASP A 9 -15.72 -9.74 7.62
N PHE A 10 -15.49 -10.11 6.35
CA PHE A 10 -14.19 -10.51 5.82
C PHE A 10 -13.55 -9.43 4.95
N ARG A 11 -12.22 -9.28 5.09
CA ARG A 11 -11.38 -8.48 4.19
C ARG A 11 -10.64 -9.42 3.24
N ILE A 12 -10.97 -9.36 1.95
CA ILE A 12 -10.42 -10.21 0.90
C ILE A 12 -9.89 -9.36 -0.27
N GLY A 13 -8.71 -9.75 -0.76
CA GLY A 13 -8.03 -9.09 -1.87
C GLY A 13 -6.80 -9.87 -2.32
N CYS A 14 -5.98 -9.23 -3.14
CA CYS A 14 -4.73 -9.78 -3.65
C CYS A 14 -3.61 -8.73 -3.62
N HIS A 15 -2.43 -9.11 -4.10
CA HIS A 15 -1.34 -8.18 -4.29
C HIS A 15 -1.53 -7.39 -5.59
N LEU A 16 -1.53 -6.05 -5.51
CA LEU A 16 -1.73 -5.15 -6.64
C LEU A 16 -0.46 -4.33 -6.96
N SER A 17 -0.31 -3.97 -8.23
CA SER A 17 0.80 -3.12 -8.67
C SER A 17 0.54 -1.66 -8.33
N ALA A 18 1.49 -1.03 -7.64
CA ALA A 18 1.49 0.42 -7.38
C ALA A 18 2.05 1.26 -8.54
N SER A 19 2.36 0.64 -9.69
CA SER A 19 3.05 1.31 -10.81
C SER A 19 2.31 2.55 -11.33
N GLU A 20 0.98 2.53 -11.26
CA GLU A 20 0.06 3.57 -11.75
C GLU A 20 -0.53 4.45 -10.63
N GLY A 21 -0.04 4.31 -9.40
CA GLY A 21 -0.51 5.09 -8.25
C GLY A 21 -1.61 4.42 -7.42
N TYR A 22 -1.97 5.07 -6.32
CA TYR A 22 -2.91 4.60 -5.32
C TYR A 22 -4.34 4.50 -5.86
N LEU A 23 -4.80 5.49 -6.62
CA LEU A 23 -6.16 5.45 -7.16
C LEU A 23 -6.35 4.29 -8.13
N SER A 24 -5.33 3.98 -8.94
CA SER A 24 -5.39 2.82 -9.84
C SER A 24 -5.53 1.51 -9.05
N MET A 25 -4.75 1.33 -7.98
CA MET A 25 -4.88 0.15 -7.10
C MET A 25 -6.28 -0.02 -6.53
N ALA A 26 -6.90 1.04 -6.00
CA ALA A 26 -8.25 0.95 -5.45
C ALA A 26 -9.30 0.63 -6.53
N LYS A 27 -9.17 1.20 -7.74
CA LYS A 27 -10.06 0.88 -8.87
C LYS A 27 -9.91 -0.58 -9.30
N SER A 28 -8.68 -1.09 -9.38
CA SER A 28 -8.42 -2.50 -9.67
C SER A 28 -9.01 -3.41 -8.61
N ALA A 29 -8.88 -3.06 -7.32
CA ALA A 29 -9.49 -3.81 -6.22
C ALA A 29 -11.02 -3.90 -6.38
N VAL A 30 -11.69 -2.77 -6.63
CA VAL A 30 -13.14 -2.75 -6.87
C VAL A 30 -13.52 -3.59 -8.10
N GLN A 31 -12.76 -3.50 -9.19
CA GLN A 31 -13.01 -4.24 -10.42
C GLN A 31 -12.99 -5.76 -10.22
N ILE A 32 -12.11 -6.26 -9.35
CA ILE A 32 -12.01 -7.70 -9.03
C ILE A 32 -12.92 -8.12 -7.85
N GLY A 33 -13.73 -7.21 -7.32
CA GLY A 33 -14.60 -7.48 -6.17
C GLY A 33 -13.89 -7.56 -4.82
N ALA A 34 -12.64 -7.09 -4.73
CA ALA A 34 -11.88 -7.00 -3.48
C ALA A 34 -12.32 -5.80 -2.63
N ASN A 35 -12.04 -5.87 -1.33
CA ASN A 35 -12.29 -4.80 -0.35
C ASN A 35 -11.05 -4.48 0.52
N THR A 36 -9.90 -5.06 0.16
CA THR A 36 -8.56 -4.79 0.69
C THR A 36 -7.55 -5.20 -0.39
N PHE A 37 -6.29 -4.86 -0.23
CA PHE A 37 -5.20 -5.36 -1.08
C PHE A 37 -3.85 -5.20 -0.38
N GLN A 38 -2.86 -5.95 -0.86
CA GLN A 38 -1.45 -5.76 -0.53
C GLN A 38 -0.74 -5.05 -1.68
N PHE A 39 0.31 -4.28 -1.42
CA PHE A 39 1.17 -3.68 -2.44
C PHE A 39 2.59 -3.48 -1.93
N PHE A 40 3.55 -3.23 -2.82
CA PHE A 40 4.87 -2.76 -2.41
C PHE A 40 4.92 -1.23 -2.37
N THR A 41 5.50 -0.66 -1.32
CA THR A 41 5.75 0.80 -1.20
C THR A 41 6.76 1.32 -2.22
N ARG A 42 7.56 0.41 -2.79
CA ARG A 42 8.68 0.66 -3.70
C ARG A 42 8.91 -0.51 -4.64
N ASN A 43 9.93 -0.42 -5.49
CA ASN A 43 10.37 -1.58 -6.26
C ASN A 43 10.82 -2.70 -5.29
N PRO A 44 10.28 -3.93 -5.39
CA PRO A 44 10.59 -5.01 -4.46
C PRO A 44 12.05 -5.47 -4.49
N ARG A 45 12.86 -5.00 -5.46
CA ARG A 45 14.31 -5.19 -5.56
C ARG A 45 15.14 -4.12 -4.83
N GLY A 46 14.53 -3.34 -3.94
CA GLY A 46 15.24 -2.33 -3.14
C GLY A 46 15.51 -1.02 -3.87
N GLY A 47 14.81 -0.75 -4.97
CA GLY A 47 14.93 0.52 -5.68
C GLY A 47 14.35 1.70 -4.91
N THR A 48 14.71 2.91 -5.33
CA THR A 48 14.13 4.15 -4.80
C THR A 48 12.62 4.15 -4.98
N ALA A 49 11.90 4.48 -3.92
CA ALA A 49 10.46 4.62 -3.95
C ALA A 49 10.07 5.87 -4.76
N LYS A 50 9.01 5.77 -5.58
CA LYS A 50 8.52 6.92 -6.36
C LYS A 50 8.06 8.03 -5.39
N PRO A 51 8.21 9.32 -5.74
CA PRO A 51 7.61 10.40 -4.94
C PRO A 51 6.11 10.16 -4.75
N ILE A 52 5.58 10.46 -3.56
CA ILE A 52 4.14 10.45 -3.32
C ILE A 52 3.52 11.63 -4.05
N ASP A 53 2.44 11.39 -4.78
CA ASP A 53 1.56 12.44 -5.30
C ASP A 53 0.39 12.64 -4.32
N PRO A 54 0.33 13.77 -3.60
CA PRO A 54 -0.75 14.04 -2.64
C PRO A 54 -2.15 14.06 -3.28
N LYS A 55 -2.26 14.43 -4.57
CA LYS A 55 -3.55 14.46 -5.27
C LYS A 55 -4.06 13.05 -5.55
N ASP A 56 -3.17 12.15 -5.97
CA ASP A 56 -3.49 10.73 -6.19
C ASP A 56 -3.88 10.05 -4.87
N VAL A 57 -3.15 10.31 -3.78
CA VAL A 57 -3.52 9.82 -2.43
C VAL A 57 -4.89 10.34 -2.00
N THR A 58 -5.16 11.64 -2.18
CA THR A 58 -6.47 12.21 -1.83
C THR A 58 -7.59 11.52 -2.61
N ALA A 59 -7.42 11.34 -3.92
CA ALA A 59 -8.38 10.65 -4.76
C ALA A 59 -8.56 9.18 -4.35
N PHE A 60 -7.48 8.49 -3.97
CA PHE A 60 -7.51 7.15 -3.41
C PHE A 60 -8.33 7.08 -2.11
N LEU A 61 -8.11 8.00 -1.17
CA LEU A 61 -8.82 8.03 0.12
C LEU A 61 -10.32 8.22 -0.07
N ASP A 62 -10.72 9.16 -0.94
CA ASP A 62 -12.12 9.39 -1.29
C ASP A 62 -12.75 8.17 -1.96
N TYR A 63 -12.07 7.60 -2.95
CA TYR A 63 -12.54 6.42 -3.66
C TYR A 63 -12.66 5.20 -2.74
N SER A 64 -11.69 5.01 -1.84
CA SER A 64 -11.68 3.91 -0.88
C SER A 64 -12.81 4.01 0.12
N ARG A 65 -13.07 5.21 0.65
CA ARG A 65 -14.21 5.48 1.55
C ARG A 65 -15.55 5.19 0.89
N LEU A 66 -15.71 5.56 -0.39
CA LEU A 66 -16.94 5.31 -1.14
C LEU A 66 -17.17 3.83 -1.48
N ASN A 67 -16.11 3.02 -1.55
CA ASN A 67 -16.17 1.62 -1.99
C ASN A 67 -15.85 0.59 -0.88
N ASP A 68 -15.71 1.01 0.37
CA ASP A 68 -15.32 0.16 1.52
C ASP A 68 -14.00 -0.59 1.26
N ILE A 69 -13.01 0.11 0.72
CA ILE A 69 -11.64 -0.41 0.57
C ILE A 69 -10.85 -0.09 1.85
N GLY A 70 -10.34 -1.11 2.52
CA GLY A 70 -9.45 -0.97 3.66
C GLY A 70 -9.56 -2.14 4.65
N PRO A 71 -8.57 -2.31 5.56
CA PRO A 71 -7.27 -1.64 5.54
C PRO A 71 -6.45 -2.09 4.32
N ILE A 72 -5.47 -1.30 3.87
CA ILE A 72 -4.48 -1.74 2.86
C ILE A 72 -3.24 -2.26 3.57
N LEU A 73 -2.51 -3.21 2.95
CA LEU A 73 -1.27 -3.77 3.51
C LEU A 73 -0.08 -3.41 2.62
N ALA A 74 0.83 -2.59 3.14
CA ALA A 74 2.12 -2.41 2.52
C ALA A 74 3.03 -3.61 2.82
N HIS A 75 3.79 -4.03 1.83
CA HIS A 75 4.82 -5.06 1.99
C HIS A 75 6.18 -4.43 1.72
N ALA A 76 7.13 -4.67 2.61
CA ALA A 76 8.50 -4.20 2.46
C ALA A 76 9.21 -4.83 1.24
N SER A 77 10.28 -4.19 0.76
CA SER A 77 11.17 -4.80 -0.23
C SER A 77 11.76 -6.11 0.28
N TYR A 78 11.81 -7.17 -0.52
CA TYR A 78 12.43 -8.44 -0.11
C TYR A 78 13.95 -8.35 0.05
N THR A 79 14.57 -7.26 -0.41
CA THR A 79 15.99 -6.96 -0.20
C THR A 79 16.26 -6.32 1.16
N MET A 80 15.23 -5.95 1.92
CA MET A 80 15.38 -5.37 3.25
C MET A 80 15.80 -6.47 4.23
N ASN A 81 16.95 -6.32 4.87
CA ASN A 81 17.46 -7.28 5.85
C ASN A 81 17.98 -6.58 7.11
N LEU A 82 17.12 -6.46 8.13
CA LEU A 82 17.45 -5.86 9.42
C LEU A 82 18.41 -6.72 10.25
N CYS A 83 18.54 -8.00 9.92
CA CYS A 83 19.39 -8.97 10.61
C CYS A 83 20.68 -9.28 9.83
N ALA A 84 21.04 -8.46 8.83
CA ALA A 84 22.24 -8.69 8.04
C ALA A 84 23.51 -8.65 8.91
N ALA A 85 24.49 -9.48 8.59
CA ALA A 85 25.80 -9.47 9.27
C ALA A 85 26.56 -8.16 9.00
N GLU A 86 26.49 -7.67 7.76
CA GLU A 86 27.11 -6.41 7.34
C GLU A 86 26.29 -5.20 7.82
N GLU A 87 26.95 -4.27 8.53
CA GLU A 87 26.32 -3.06 9.09
C GLU A 87 25.67 -2.18 8.04
N ARG A 88 26.36 -1.96 6.92
CA ARG A 88 25.84 -1.17 5.79
C ARG A 88 24.48 -1.68 5.26
N ILE A 89 24.26 -3.00 5.29
CA ILE A 89 22.99 -3.59 4.85
C ILE A 89 21.89 -3.32 5.90
N ARG A 90 22.23 -3.35 7.19
CA ARG A 90 21.28 -2.99 8.26
C ARG A 90 20.92 -1.50 8.19
N ASP A 91 21.88 -0.60 7.99
CA ASP A 91 21.62 0.84 7.84
C ASP A 91 20.68 1.11 6.67
N PHE A 92 20.92 0.45 5.54
CA PHE A 92 20.02 0.51 4.39
C PHE A 92 18.61 0.00 4.73
N ALA A 93 18.51 -1.12 5.44
CA ALA A 93 17.22 -1.68 5.84
C ALA A 93 16.45 -0.76 6.80
N VAL A 94 17.13 -0.15 7.78
CA VAL A 94 16.54 0.82 8.70
C VAL A 94 16.03 2.06 7.95
N ASN A 95 16.82 2.60 7.03
CA ASN A 95 16.41 3.76 6.23
C ASN A 95 15.20 3.45 5.33
N ILE A 96 15.14 2.25 4.76
CA ILE A 96 13.97 1.80 3.99
C ILE A 96 12.73 1.70 4.89
N LEU A 97 12.87 1.07 6.06
CA LEU A 97 11.75 0.91 6.98
C LEU A 97 11.20 2.27 7.43
N ILE A 98 12.09 3.23 7.76
CA ILE A 98 11.69 4.58 8.14
C ILE A 98 10.94 5.28 7.00
N ASP A 99 11.47 5.25 5.77
CA ASP A 99 10.82 5.88 4.62
C ASP A 99 9.48 5.19 4.29
N ASP A 100 9.42 3.87 4.38
CA ASP A 100 8.18 3.12 4.19
C ASP A 100 7.10 3.50 5.22
N LEU A 101 7.44 3.55 6.51
CA LEU A 101 6.51 3.95 7.56
C LEU A 101 6.04 5.40 7.37
N TYR A 102 6.95 6.32 7.04
CA TYR A 102 6.61 7.70 6.70
C TYR A 102 5.63 7.79 5.52
N ARG A 103 5.83 6.96 4.48
CA ARG A 103 4.92 6.90 3.32
C ARG A 103 3.54 6.40 3.72
N MET A 104 3.46 5.47 4.66
CA MET A 104 2.19 4.91 5.12
C MET A 104 1.33 5.92 5.88
N GLU A 105 1.91 6.98 6.47
CA GLU A 105 1.16 8.08 7.10
C GLU A 105 0.19 8.78 6.14
N PHE A 106 0.46 8.73 4.82
CA PHE A 106 -0.42 9.29 3.79
C PHE A 106 -1.70 8.48 3.57
N THR A 107 -1.77 7.25 4.09
CA THR A 107 -2.93 6.36 3.98
C THR A 107 -3.36 5.87 5.36
N PRO A 108 -4.00 6.71 6.20
CA PRO A 108 -4.32 6.35 7.58
C PRO A 108 -5.19 5.09 7.70
N GLY A 109 -4.92 4.27 8.72
CA GLY A 109 -5.61 2.98 8.92
C GLY A 109 -5.06 1.84 8.04
N ASN A 110 -3.87 2.02 7.46
CA ASN A 110 -3.13 0.97 6.79
C ASN A 110 -2.50 -0.04 7.77
N LEU A 111 -1.97 -1.10 7.18
CA LEU A 111 -1.05 -2.05 7.79
C LEU A 111 0.28 -2.00 7.02
N TYR A 112 1.37 -2.35 7.70
CA TYR A 112 2.71 -2.53 7.14
C TYR A 112 3.32 -3.83 7.68
#